data_AF-A0A6T1HT03-F1
#
_entry.id   AF-A0A6T1HT03-F1
#
_cell.length_a   1.000
_cell.length_b   1.000
_cell.length_c   1.000
_cell.angle_alpha   90.00
_cell.angle_beta   90.00
_cell.angle_gamma   90.00
#
_symmetry.space_group_name_H-M   'P 1'
#
loop_
_entity.id
_entity.type
_entity.pdbx_description
1 polymer ?
#
loop_
_entity_poly.entity_id
_entity_poly.type
_entity_poly.pdbx_seq_one_letter_code
_entity_poly.pdbx_strand_id
1 'polypeptide(L)'
;SSLRSSRHSPPLAPVSPMATGASPRLVCAVAELAALLNQPEARRTRDAEDEVFEKVRRSLLAVRADADAISTLPVEDLRQMVGFVAAWGSKRRIARARALECLRILLFQPSCGDAVRADPQLEAAVVPLVQAEPALMAVVRPPPPPAPRTPSESSSAGGGCSIPRSGSFNRQTQVRRLLEGLELVGRSTRGAWTFPTCPLSTEFDSATDGFIKVFSSLQRLGLHPLRSGDEPLDVAGMLEDLGGSWLDLLSFLASMYRLEERKSLRSRVVETAHILWRLEPGFRATIETAFEQTGLADLPWLEAEADLWRDVAGAEAARAAEAARSSQALVRELAPRMFTRPCLCTADKCFRCGHRMGYILALRGCGWRQSTHDLRCLRRMLQQR
;
A
#
# COMPACT_ATOMS: atom_id res chain seq x y z
N SER A 1 43.44 -48.66 11.47
CA SER A 1 43.80 -47.73 10.38
C SER A 1 42.60 -46.88 10.04
N SER A 2 42.43 -45.74 10.73
CA SER A 2 41.29 -44.82 10.54
C SER A 2 41.66 -43.70 9.58
N LEU A 3 41.03 -43.66 8.41
CA LEU A 3 41.11 -42.55 7.49
C LEU A 3 40.08 -41.48 7.89
N ARG A 4 40.55 -40.42 8.56
CA ARG A 4 39.78 -39.18 8.76
C ARG A 4 39.70 -38.45 7.43
N SER A 5 38.51 -38.43 6.85
CA SER A 5 38.20 -37.61 5.67
C SER A 5 37.98 -36.17 6.13
N SER A 6 38.99 -35.31 5.97
CA SER A 6 38.89 -33.87 6.18
C SER A 6 37.95 -33.26 5.14
N ARG A 7 36.77 -32.82 5.59
CA ARG A 7 35.89 -31.97 4.78
C ARG A 7 36.53 -30.57 4.70
N HIS A 8 37.17 -30.28 3.58
CA HIS A 8 37.56 -28.91 3.24
C HIS A 8 36.30 -28.12 2.85
N SER A 9 35.89 -27.21 3.73
CA SER A 9 34.93 -26.16 3.36
C SER A 9 35.55 -25.28 2.27
N PRO A 10 34.84 -25.00 1.17
CA PRO A 10 35.35 -24.11 0.14
C PRO A 10 35.59 -22.69 0.70
N PRO A 11 36.61 -21.97 0.23
CA PRO A 11 36.87 -20.60 0.65
C PRO A 11 35.69 -19.71 0.28
N LEU A 12 35.17 -18.97 1.27
CA LEU A 12 34.15 -17.94 1.05
C LEU A 12 34.74 -16.88 0.12
N ALA A 13 34.05 -16.57 -0.98
CA ALA A 13 34.44 -15.52 -1.90
C ALA A 13 34.52 -14.17 -1.16
N PRO A 14 35.48 -13.28 -1.53
CA PRO A 14 35.61 -11.98 -0.90
C PRO A 14 34.32 -11.17 -1.07
N VAL A 15 33.73 -10.77 0.06
CA VAL A 15 32.52 -9.94 0.10
C VAL A 15 32.93 -8.52 -0.31
N SER A 16 32.38 -8.01 -1.41
CA SER A 16 32.57 -6.62 -1.85
C SER A 16 32.19 -5.65 -0.72
N PRO A 17 32.91 -4.53 -0.55
CA PRO A 17 32.61 -3.54 0.49
C PRO A 17 31.15 -3.10 0.39
N MET A 18 30.41 -3.23 1.50
CA MET A 18 28.96 -3.01 1.53
C MET A 18 28.61 -1.58 1.11
N ALA A 19 27.76 -1.44 0.11
CA ALA A 19 27.19 -0.15 -0.29
C ALA A 19 26.37 0.42 0.88
N THR A 20 26.73 1.63 1.34
CA THR A 20 26.20 2.27 2.56
C THR A 20 24.75 2.74 2.48
N GLY A 21 23.97 2.30 1.49
CA GLY A 21 22.56 2.70 1.30
C GLY A 21 21.60 1.56 0.96
N ALA A 22 22.10 0.34 0.72
CA ALA A 22 21.23 -0.78 0.37
C ALA A 22 20.51 -1.34 1.60
N SER A 23 19.23 -1.69 1.45
CA SER A 23 18.49 -2.39 2.50
C SER A 23 19.19 -3.72 2.84
N PRO A 24 19.48 -4.01 4.12
CA PRO A 24 20.20 -5.24 4.50
C PRO A 24 19.46 -6.52 4.09
N ARG A 25 18.12 -6.46 4.01
CA ARG A 25 17.29 -7.57 3.53
C ARG A 25 17.52 -7.83 2.05
N LEU A 26 17.60 -6.77 1.24
CA LEU A 26 17.84 -6.88 -0.20
C LEU A 26 19.25 -7.42 -0.47
N VAL A 27 20.27 -6.94 0.26
CA VAL A 27 21.65 -7.44 0.15
C VAL A 27 21.72 -8.93 0.51
N CYS A 28 21.05 -9.36 1.57
CA CYS A 28 20.98 -10.77 1.94
C CYS A 28 20.31 -11.62 0.85
N ALA A 29 19.19 -11.16 0.28
CA ALA A 29 18.50 -11.87 -0.79
C ALA A 29 19.34 -11.97 -2.08
N VAL A 30 20.11 -10.93 -2.41
CA VAL A 30 21.06 -10.93 -3.53
C VAL A 30 22.19 -11.93 -3.29
N ALA A 31 22.76 -11.96 -2.09
CA ALA A 31 23.83 -12.91 -1.75
C ALA A 31 23.36 -14.37 -1.84
N GLU A 32 22.15 -14.67 -1.37
CA GLU A 32 21.54 -16.00 -1.50
C GLU A 32 21.24 -16.36 -2.97
N LEU A 33 20.77 -15.39 -3.76
CA LEU A 33 20.59 -15.58 -5.19
C LEU A 33 21.91 -15.91 -5.88
N ALA A 34 22.97 -15.16 -5.61
CA ALA A 34 24.30 -15.42 -6.15
C ALA A 34 24.79 -16.83 -5.74
N ALA A 35 24.58 -17.22 -4.48
CA ALA A 35 24.91 -18.56 -4.01
C ALA A 35 24.13 -19.66 -4.76
N LEU A 36 22.84 -19.45 -5.06
CA LEU A 36 22.03 -20.37 -5.87
C LEU A 36 22.52 -20.42 -7.32
N LEU A 37 22.82 -19.28 -7.93
CA LEU A 37 23.30 -19.18 -9.31
C LEU A 37 24.70 -19.76 -9.50
N ASN A 38 25.53 -19.78 -8.46
CA ASN A 38 26.83 -20.46 -8.48
C ASN A 38 26.72 -22.00 -8.45
N GLN A 39 25.54 -22.56 -8.18
CA GLN A 39 25.32 -24.00 -8.28
C GLN A 39 25.06 -24.41 -9.74
N PRO A 40 25.53 -25.59 -10.19
CA PRO A 40 25.15 -26.15 -11.48
C PRO A 40 23.62 -26.26 -11.60
N GLU A 41 23.05 -25.96 -12.78
CA GLU A 41 21.59 -25.98 -12.97
C GLU A 41 20.95 -27.32 -12.57
N ALA A 42 21.63 -28.44 -12.85
CA ALA A 42 21.18 -29.79 -12.46
C ALA A 42 21.05 -30.01 -10.93
N ARG A 43 21.66 -29.15 -10.10
CA ARG A 43 21.58 -29.21 -8.64
C ARG A 43 20.60 -28.20 -8.03
N ARG A 44 20.11 -27.25 -8.83
CA ARG A 44 19.14 -26.25 -8.36
C ARG A 44 17.79 -26.94 -8.24
N THR A 45 17.38 -27.24 -7.01
CA THR A 45 16.06 -27.81 -6.77
C THR A 45 14.99 -26.75 -6.99
N ARG A 46 13.81 -27.19 -7.42
CA ARG A 46 12.65 -26.31 -7.63
C ARG A 46 12.30 -25.53 -6.37
N ASP A 47 12.37 -26.19 -5.21
CA ASP A 47 12.02 -25.61 -3.92
C ASP A 47 13.05 -24.54 -3.49
N ALA A 48 14.34 -24.74 -3.78
CA ALA A 48 15.37 -23.75 -3.52
C ALA A 48 15.20 -22.50 -4.40
N GLU A 49 14.85 -22.68 -5.68
CA GLU A 49 14.50 -21.54 -6.56
C GLU A 49 13.27 -20.78 -6.03
N ASP A 50 12.27 -21.48 -5.51
CA ASP A 50 11.07 -20.86 -4.93
C ASP A 50 11.37 -20.06 -3.67
N GLU A 51 12.18 -20.61 -2.77
CA GLU A 51 12.58 -19.94 -1.55
C GLU A 51 13.35 -18.64 -1.84
N VAL A 52 14.36 -18.73 -2.72
CA VAL A 52 15.15 -17.56 -3.14
C VAL A 52 14.28 -16.54 -3.86
N PHE A 53 13.37 -16.98 -4.73
CA PHE A 53 12.44 -16.07 -5.39
C PHE A 53 11.55 -15.32 -4.40
N GLU A 54 10.93 -16.00 -3.43
CA GLU A 54 10.07 -15.34 -2.44
C GLU A 54 10.87 -14.44 -1.48
N LYS A 55 12.15 -14.71 -1.22
CA LYS A 55 13.04 -13.78 -0.49
C LYS A 55 13.38 -12.53 -1.30
N VAL A 56 13.73 -12.70 -2.58
CA VAL A 56 13.97 -11.60 -3.52
C VAL A 56 12.70 -10.74 -3.64
N ARG A 57 11.55 -11.36 -3.88
CA ARG A 57 10.27 -10.67 -4.02
C ARG A 57 9.90 -9.87 -2.78
N ARG A 58 9.95 -10.47 -1.58
CA ARG A 58 9.66 -9.76 -0.33
C ARG A 58 10.60 -8.57 -0.11
N SER A 59 11.88 -8.74 -0.42
CA SER A 59 12.87 -7.67 -0.28
C SER A 59 12.62 -6.52 -1.26
N LEU A 60 12.32 -6.83 -2.53
CA LEU A 60 11.93 -5.83 -3.54
C LEU A 60 10.66 -5.08 -3.16
N LEU A 61 9.65 -5.77 -2.65
CA LEU A 61 8.40 -5.15 -2.20
C LEU A 61 8.63 -4.21 -1.02
N ALA A 62 9.54 -4.53 -0.12
CA ALA A 62 9.89 -3.69 1.02
C ALA A 62 10.60 -2.38 0.60
N VAL A 63 11.41 -2.42 -0.46
CA VAL A 63 12.15 -1.25 -0.97
C VAL A 63 11.47 -0.56 -2.15
N ARG A 64 10.27 -0.98 -2.58
CA ARG A 64 9.62 -0.45 -3.81
C ARG A 64 9.40 1.07 -3.82
N ALA A 65 9.33 1.69 -2.64
CA ALA A 65 9.14 3.13 -2.47
C ALA A 65 10.48 3.90 -2.38
N ASP A 66 11.59 3.18 -2.23
CA ASP A 66 12.93 3.71 -2.06
C ASP A 66 13.78 3.28 -3.27
N ALA A 67 13.76 4.10 -4.32
CA ALA A 67 14.51 3.85 -5.55
C ALA A 67 16.03 3.79 -5.30
N ASP A 68 16.51 4.54 -4.30
CA ASP A 68 17.94 4.63 -3.98
C ASP A 68 18.47 3.33 -3.33
N ALA A 69 17.63 2.64 -2.56
CA ALA A 69 17.97 1.34 -1.99
C ALA A 69 18.27 0.27 -3.05
N ILE A 70 17.70 0.37 -4.27
CA ILE A 70 17.99 -0.55 -5.38
C ILE A 70 19.16 -0.05 -6.22
N SER A 71 19.25 1.27 -6.47
CA SER A 71 20.28 1.87 -7.32
C SER A 71 21.71 1.74 -6.75
N THR A 72 21.83 1.52 -5.44
CA THR A 72 23.10 1.28 -4.75
C THR A 72 23.69 -0.12 -4.97
N LEU A 73 22.92 -1.07 -5.53
CA LEU A 73 23.43 -2.41 -5.84
C LEU A 73 24.36 -2.41 -7.05
N PRO A 74 25.38 -3.29 -7.09
CA PRO A 74 26.19 -3.52 -8.27
C PRO A 74 25.34 -3.90 -9.50
N VAL A 75 25.73 -3.40 -10.68
CA VAL A 75 25.03 -3.68 -11.95
C VAL A 75 24.98 -5.19 -12.25
N GLU A 76 26.01 -5.93 -11.86
CA GLU A 76 26.04 -7.40 -12.01
C GLU A 76 24.93 -8.08 -11.20
N ASP A 77 24.74 -7.66 -9.95
CA ASP A 77 23.72 -8.21 -9.06
C ASP A 77 22.32 -7.89 -9.60
N LEU A 78 22.10 -6.66 -10.07
CA LEU A 78 20.85 -6.26 -10.74
C LEU A 78 20.58 -7.12 -11.98
N ARG A 79 21.62 -7.38 -12.81
CA ARG A 79 21.51 -8.25 -13.99
C ARG A 79 21.12 -9.67 -13.62
N GLN A 80 21.77 -10.25 -12.61
CA GLN A 80 21.46 -11.58 -12.09
C GLN A 80 20.04 -11.67 -11.54
N MET A 81 19.58 -10.66 -10.78
CA MET A 81 18.21 -10.59 -10.28
C MET A 81 17.18 -10.57 -11.41
N VAL A 82 17.35 -9.68 -12.40
CA VAL A 82 16.42 -9.59 -13.54
C VAL A 82 16.40 -10.89 -14.33
N GLY A 83 17.58 -11.48 -14.61
CA GLY A 83 17.69 -12.74 -15.34
C GLY A 83 17.04 -13.90 -14.60
N PHE A 84 17.27 -14.00 -13.29
CA PHE A 84 16.65 -15.01 -12.45
C PHE A 84 15.12 -14.88 -12.42
N VAL A 85 14.59 -13.68 -12.17
CA VAL A 85 13.14 -13.43 -12.14
C VAL A 85 12.50 -13.74 -13.50
N ALA A 86 13.18 -13.39 -14.61
CA ALA A 86 12.69 -13.66 -15.95
C ALA A 86 12.68 -15.17 -16.28
N ALA A 87 13.75 -15.89 -15.94
CA ALA A 87 13.82 -17.34 -16.13
C ALA A 87 12.77 -18.06 -15.27
N TRP A 88 12.65 -17.69 -14.00
CA TRP A 88 11.68 -18.28 -13.08
C TRP A 88 10.23 -18.04 -13.53
N GLY A 89 9.90 -16.81 -13.93
CA GLY A 89 8.57 -16.45 -14.44
C GLY A 89 8.20 -17.16 -15.74
N SER A 90 9.19 -17.44 -16.60
CA SER A 90 9.01 -18.17 -17.86
C SER A 90 8.78 -19.66 -17.63
N LYS A 91 9.46 -20.27 -16.66
CA LYS A 91 9.26 -21.67 -16.26
C LYS A 91 7.89 -21.92 -15.59
N ARG A 92 7.26 -20.87 -15.03
CA ARG A 92 6.08 -21.02 -14.13
C ARG A 92 4.89 -20.15 -14.53
N ARG A 93 4.03 -20.67 -15.41
CA ARG A 93 2.84 -19.95 -15.91
C ARG A 93 1.94 -19.39 -14.80
N ILE A 94 1.67 -20.17 -13.74
CA ILE A 94 0.79 -19.77 -12.62
C ILE A 94 1.37 -18.59 -11.83
N ALA A 95 2.71 -18.49 -11.76
CA ALA A 95 3.38 -17.46 -10.98
C ALA A 95 3.93 -16.31 -11.82
N ARG A 96 3.64 -16.28 -13.13
CA ARG A 96 4.04 -15.22 -14.06
C ARG A 96 3.65 -13.83 -13.58
N ALA A 97 2.47 -13.68 -12.95
CA ALA A 97 2.03 -12.39 -12.41
C ALA A 97 2.96 -11.86 -11.29
N ARG A 98 3.50 -12.75 -10.43
CA ARG A 98 4.45 -12.40 -9.37
C ARG A 98 5.82 -12.02 -9.93
N ALA A 99 6.28 -12.74 -10.97
CA ALA A 99 7.50 -12.39 -11.66
C ALA A 99 7.39 -11.01 -12.34
N LEU A 100 6.26 -10.72 -12.99
CA LEU A 100 5.98 -9.40 -13.58
C LEU A 100 5.94 -8.28 -12.54
N GLU A 101 5.39 -8.53 -11.35
CA GLU A 101 5.45 -7.58 -10.23
C GLU A 101 6.90 -7.22 -9.86
N CYS A 102 7.77 -8.23 -9.74
CA CYS A 102 9.19 -8.00 -9.44
C CYS A 102 9.91 -7.29 -10.58
N LEU A 103 9.65 -7.66 -11.84
CA LEU A 103 10.22 -7.00 -13.02
C LEU A 103 9.76 -5.54 -13.14
N ARG A 104 8.54 -5.19 -12.72
CA ARG A 104 8.12 -3.78 -12.65
C ARG A 104 9.03 -3.00 -11.70
N ILE A 105 9.25 -3.50 -10.49
CA ILE A 105 10.08 -2.82 -9.49
C ILE A 105 11.51 -2.65 -10.01
N LEU A 106 12.08 -3.71 -10.59
CA LEU A 106 13.45 -3.70 -11.11
C LEU A 106 13.59 -2.82 -12.35
N LEU A 107 12.79 -3.02 -13.39
CA LEU A 107 12.95 -2.32 -14.68
C LEU A 107 12.62 -0.84 -14.61
N PHE A 108 11.77 -0.39 -13.69
CA PHE A 108 11.58 1.05 -13.49
C PHE A 108 12.79 1.76 -12.86
N GLN A 109 13.82 1.02 -12.43
CA GLN A 109 15.12 1.59 -12.10
C GLN A 109 15.95 1.79 -13.39
N PRO A 110 16.46 3.00 -13.66
CA PRO A 110 17.21 3.29 -14.88
C PRO A 110 18.38 2.33 -15.11
N SER A 111 19.15 2.03 -14.06
CA SER A 111 20.32 1.12 -14.11
C SER A 111 19.95 -0.30 -14.54
N CYS A 112 18.80 -0.82 -14.12
CA CYS A 112 18.31 -2.13 -14.55
C CYS A 112 17.88 -2.11 -16.01
N GLY A 113 17.14 -1.07 -16.43
CA GLY A 113 16.71 -0.91 -17.83
C GLY A 113 17.90 -0.81 -18.78
N ASP A 114 18.96 -0.10 -18.37
CA ASP A 114 20.23 -0.02 -19.11
C ASP A 114 20.94 -1.37 -19.16
N ALA A 115 21.01 -2.09 -18.04
CA ALA A 115 21.63 -3.41 -17.97
C ALA A 115 20.94 -4.44 -18.87
N VAL A 116 19.60 -4.42 -18.97
CA VAL A 116 18.85 -5.29 -19.89
C VAL A 116 19.14 -4.92 -21.34
N ARG A 117 19.19 -3.63 -21.68
CA ARG A 117 19.49 -3.18 -23.06
C ARG A 117 20.93 -3.47 -23.50
N ALA A 118 21.86 -3.48 -22.55
CA ALA A 118 23.26 -3.77 -22.80
C ALA A 118 23.54 -5.27 -23.03
N ASP A 119 22.65 -6.17 -22.60
CA ASP A 119 22.79 -7.62 -22.69
C ASP A 119 21.68 -8.25 -23.56
N PRO A 120 21.97 -8.63 -24.82
CA PRO A 120 20.99 -9.22 -25.73
C PRO A 120 20.37 -10.53 -25.23
N GLN A 121 21.10 -11.32 -24.44
CA GLN A 121 20.58 -12.58 -23.90
C GLN A 121 19.56 -12.31 -22.80
N LEU A 122 19.86 -11.33 -21.93
CA LEU A 122 18.93 -10.90 -20.90
C LEU A 122 17.69 -10.25 -21.51
N GLU A 123 17.86 -9.39 -22.52
CA GLU A 123 16.75 -8.80 -23.27
C GLU A 123 15.82 -9.89 -23.84
N ALA A 124 16.40 -10.90 -24.50
CA ALA A 124 15.64 -12.01 -25.08
C ALA A 124 14.88 -12.83 -24.02
N ALA A 125 15.41 -12.94 -22.79
CA ALA A 125 14.73 -13.61 -21.68
C ALA A 125 13.57 -12.76 -21.09
N VAL A 126 13.72 -11.43 -21.06
CA VAL A 126 12.74 -10.52 -20.45
C VAL A 126 11.56 -10.22 -21.38
N VAL A 127 11.81 -10.00 -22.67
CA VAL A 127 10.78 -9.58 -23.66
C VAL A 127 9.54 -10.48 -23.68
N PRO A 128 9.64 -11.83 -23.73
CA PRO A 128 8.47 -12.70 -23.76
C PRO A 128 7.55 -12.57 -22.55
N LEU A 129 8.09 -12.16 -21.39
CA LEU A 129 7.31 -11.92 -20.18
C LEU A 129 6.57 -10.60 -20.24
N VAL A 130 7.24 -9.53 -20.65
CA VAL A 130 6.75 -8.15 -20.56
C VAL A 130 6.04 -7.65 -21.82
N GLN A 131 6.01 -8.42 -22.91
CA GLN A 131 5.36 -8.02 -24.18
C GLN A 131 3.89 -7.56 -24.06
N ALA A 132 3.16 -8.06 -23.05
CA ALA A 132 1.78 -7.67 -22.78
C ALA A 132 1.65 -6.39 -21.94
N GLU A 133 2.77 -5.81 -21.50
CA GLU A 133 2.87 -4.66 -20.61
C GLU A 133 3.59 -3.51 -21.33
N PRO A 134 2.86 -2.62 -22.04
CA PRO A 134 3.46 -1.59 -22.89
C PRO A 134 4.45 -0.68 -22.16
N ALA A 135 4.17 -0.36 -20.89
CA ALA A 135 5.04 0.47 -20.07
C ALA A 135 6.41 -0.18 -19.82
N LEU A 136 6.46 -1.50 -19.60
CA LEU A 136 7.71 -2.22 -19.42
C LEU A 136 8.43 -2.44 -20.75
N MET A 137 7.68 -2.73 -21.81
CA MET A 137 8.25 -2.82 -23.16
C MET A 137 8.92 -1.52 -23.58
N ALA A 138 8.35 -0.35 -23.24
CA ALA A 138 8.96 0.94 -23.54
C ALA A 138 10.27 1.19 -22.76
N VAL A 139 10.48 0.52 -21.63
CA VAL A 139 11.76 0.59 -20.89
C VAL A 139 12.80 -0.33 -21.53
N VAL A 140 12.42 -1.58 -21.85
CA VAL A 140 13.32 -2.58 -22.42
C VAL A 140 13.69 -2.23 -23.86
N ARG A 141 12.72 -1.76 -24.65
CA ARG A 141 12.88 -1.31 -26.04
C ARG A 141 12.28 0.08 -26.19
N PRO A 142 13.02 1.14 -25.79
CA PRO A 142 12.54 2.49 -25.95
C PRO A 142 12.22 2.75 -27.42
N PRO A 143 11.10 3.44 -27.70
CA PRO A 143 10.78 3.81 -29.06
C PRO A 143 11.96 4.62 -29.64
N PRO A 144 12.29 4.43 -30.92
CA PRO A 144 13.33 5.23 -31.56
C PRO A 144 13.02 6.71 -31.33
N PRO A 145 14.03 7.54 -31.02
CA PRO A 145 13.81 8.96 -30.85
C PRO A 145 13.07 9.47 -32.09
N PRO A 146 12.01 10.29 -31.92
CA PRO A 146 11.25 10.78 -33.06
C PRO A 146 12.24 11.42 -34.02
N ALA A 147 12.21 10.96 -35.29
CA ALA A 147 13.10 11.49 -36.32
C ALA A 147 13.10 13.01 -36.24
N PRO A 148 14.28 13.67 -36.28
CA PRO A 148 14.37 15.12 -36.14
C PRO A 148 13.39 15.72 -37.13
N ARG A 149 12.33 16.35 -36.60
CA ARG A 149 11.30 16.95 -37.44
C ARG A 149 12.01 18.04 -38.22
N THR A 150 12.24 17.78 -39.51
CA THR A 150 12.53 18.84 -40.47
C THR A 150 11.49 19.93 -40.23
N PRO A 151 11.91 21.21 -40.11
CA PRO A 151 11.00 22.31 -39.80
C PRO A 151 10.02 22.45 -40.96
N SER A 152 8.92 21.70 -40.87
CA SER A 152 7.79 21.80 -41.75
C SER A 152 6.87 22.82 -41.12
N GLU A 153 6.74 23.94 -41.80
CA GLU A 153 5.86 25.04 -41.48
C GLU A 153 4.45 24.53 -41.16
N SER A 154 3.92 25.05 -40.05
CA SER A 154 2.53 25.47 -39.95
C SER A 154 1.47 24.49 -40.46
N SER A 155 1.11 23.51 -39.63
CA SER A 155 -0.28 23.06 -39.65
C SER A 155 -0.80 22.74 -38.25
N SER A 156 -1.65 23.67 -37.81
CA SER A 156 -2.58 23.54 -36.72
C SER A 156 -3.56 22.39 -36.97
N ALA A 157 -3.54 21.36 -36.14
CA ALA A 157 -4.73 20.58 -35.81
C ALA A 157 -4.46 19.83 -34.51
N GLY A 158 -5.13 20.27 -33.44
CA GLY A 158 -5.14 19.61 -32.14
C GLY A 158 -5.76 18.22 -32.25
N GLY A 159 -5.02 17.23 -31.79
CA GLY A 159 -5.46 15.86 -31.68
C GLY A 159 -4.63 15.16 -30.61
N GLY A 160 -4.75 15.66 -29.38
CA GLY A 160 -4.11 15.05 -28.20
C GLY A 160 -4.68 13.67 -27.97
N CYS A 161 -4.04 12.64 -28.53
CA CYS A 161 -4.32 11.26 -28.26
C CYS A 161 -3.83 10.93 -26.84
N SER A 162 -4.71 11.08 -25.87
CA SER A 162 -4.48 10.68 -24.49
C SER A 162 -4.36 9.16 -24.43
N ILE A 163 -3.13 8.67 -24.25
CA ILE A 163 -2.84 7.27 -23.94
C ILE A 163 -3.68 6.89 -22.71
N PRO A 164 -4.48 5.81 -22.74
CA PRO A 164 -5.24 5.38 -21.59
C PRO A 164 -4.26 5.02 -20.47
N ARG A 165 -4.18 5.89 -19.46
CA ARG A 165 -3.49 5.60 -18.21
C ARG A 165 -4.11 4.33 -17.63
N SER A 166 -3.25 3.34 -17.34
CA SER A 166 -3.57 2.09 -16.65
C SER A 166 -4.70 2.31 -15.65
N GLY A 167 -5.79 1.55 -15.81
CA GLY A 167 -7.14 1.87 -15.31
C GLY A 167 -7.13 2.53 -13.94
N SER A 168 -7.72 3.73 -13.87
CA SER A 168 -7.78 4.48 -12.62
C SER A 168 -8.32 3.56 -11.52
N PHE A 169 -7.59 3.51 -10.42
CA PHE A 169 -8.00 2.74 -9.26
C PHE A 169 -9.29 3.36 -8.72
N ASN A 170 -10.44 2.82 -9.15
CA ASN A 170 -11.72 3.27 -8.65
C ASN A 170 -11.96 2.62 -7.29
N ARG A 171 -11.73 3.40 -6.23
CA ARG A 171 -11.89 3.01 -4.81
C ARG A 171 -13.30 2.49 -4.53
N GLN A 172 -14.33 3.19 -5.01
CA GLN A 172 -15.74 2.82 -4.84
C GLN A 172 -16.05 1.48 -5.51
N THR A 173 -15.38 1.17 -6.63
CA THR A 173 -15.50 -0.14 -7.29
C THR A 173 -14.88 -1.26 -6.45
N GLN A 174 -13.81 -1.01 -5.67
CA GLN A 174 -13.26 -2.04 -4.79
C GLN A 174 -14.16 -2.32 -3.60
N VAL A 175 -14.73 -1.28 -2.99
CA VAL A 175 -15.68 -1.44 -1.88
C VAL A 175 -16.92 -2.20 -2.34
N ARG A 176 -17.47 -1.84 -3.51
CA ARG A 176 -18.60 -2.59 -4.09
C ARG A 176 -18.26 -4.07 -4.30
N ARG A 177 -17.08 -4.38 -4.84
CA ARG A 177 -16.62 -5.77 -5.03
C ARG A 177 -16.42 -6.52 -3.72
N LEU A 178 -15.99 -5.83 -2.67
CA LEU A 178 -15.88 -6.39 -1.33
C LEU A 178 -17.26 -6.78 -0.80
N LEU A 179 -18.24 -5.87 -0.88
CA LEU A 179 -19.62 -6.12 -0.47
C LEU A 179 -20.27 -7.26 -1.28
N GLU A 180 -20.10 -7.25 -2.61
CA GLU A 180 -20.55 -8.34 -3.49
C GLU A 180 -19.94 -9.69 -3.09
N GLY A 181 -18.65 -9.70 -2.72
CA GLY A 181 -17.95 -10.90 -2.24
C GLY A 181 -18.52 -11.43 -0.93
N LEU A 182 -18.78 -10.54 0.04
CA LEU A 182 -19.38 -10.89 1.33
C LEU A 182 -20.82 -11.38 1.19
N GLU A 183 -21.61 -10.76 0.31
CA GLU A 183 -22.96 -11.20 0.01
C GLU A 183 -22.97 -12.61 -0.62
N LEU A 184 -22.01 -12.92 -1.49
CA LEU A 184 -21.85 -14.26 -2.06
C LEU A 184 -21.48 -15.29 -0.98
N VAL A 185 -20.58 -14.93 -0.05
CA VAL A 185 -20.24 -15.77 1.10
C VAL A 185 -21.48 -16.02 1.97
N GLY A 186 -22.21 -14.97 2.38
CA GLY A 186 -23.41 -15.10 3.20
C GLY A 186 -24.49 -15.97 2.54
N ARG A 187 -24.74 -15.79 1.24
CA ARG A 187 -25.70 -16.61 0.47
C ARG A 187 -25.27 -18.06 0.36
N SER A 188 -24.01 -18.32 0.02
CA SER A 188 -23.49 -19.69 -0.15
C SER A 188 -23.54 -20.52 1.13
N THR A 189 -23.44 -19.87 2.29
CA THR A 189 -23.46 -20.53 3.59
C THR A 189 -24.86 -20.61 4.22
N ARG A 190 -25.90 -20.15 3.52
CA ARG A 190 -27.30 -20.10 4.01
C ARG A 190 -27.41 -19.40 5.38
N GLY A 191 -26.57 -18.40 5.62
CA GLY A 191 -26.51 -17.67 6.89
C GLY A 191 -25.74 -18.35 8.02
N ALA A 192 -25.21 -19.57 7.82
CA ALA A 192 -24.39 -20.24 8.83
C ALA A 192 -22.93 -19.72 8.87
N TRP A 193 -22.49 -19.01 7.83
CA TRP A 193 -21.13 -18.48 7.69
C TRP A 193 -20.02 -19.53 7.90
N THR A 194 -20.30 -20.78 7.55
CA THR A 194 -19.33 -21.87 7.51
C THR A 194 -19.03 -22.24 6.07
N PHE A 195 -17.75 -22.35 5.71
CA PHE A 195 -17.35 -22.73 4.36
C PHE A 195 -17.92 -24.11 3.98
N PRO A 196 -18.57 -24.27 2.80
CA PRO A 196 -19.17 -25.54 2.39
C PRO A 196 -18.15 -26.68 2.32
N THR A 197 -18.52 -27.87 2.80
CA THR A 197 -17.61 -29.04 2.85
C THR A 197 -17.69 -29.94 1.62
N CYS A 198 -18.70 -29.77 0.76
CA CYS A 198 -18.86 -30.59 -0.45
C CYS A 198 -18.14 -29.94 -1.64
N PRO A 199 -16.96 -30.43 -2.08
CA PRO A 199 -16.13 -29.77 -3.09
C PRO A 199 -16.72 -29.71 -4.49
N LEU A 200 -17.81 -30.45 -4.74
CA LEU A 200 -18.52 -30.49 -6.02
C LEU A 200 -19.84 -29.72 -6.00
N SER A 201 -20.14 -28.99 -4.92
CA SER A 201 -21.38 -28.23 -4.79
C SER A 201 -21.26 -26.82 -5.37
N THR A 202 -22.38 -26.28 -5.86
CA THR A 202 -22.43 -24.90 -6.36
C THR A 202 -22.21 -23.89 -5.25
N GLU A 203 -22.59 -24.22 -4.01
CA GLU A 203 -22.29 -23.41 -2.83
C GLU A 203 -20.78 -23.31 -2.58
N PHE A 204 -20.04 -24.40 -2.75
CA PHE A 204 -18.59 -24.43 -2.58
C PHE A 204 -17.88 -23.48 -3.56
N ASP A 205 -18.25 -23.55 -4.84
CA ASP A 205 -17.69 -22.69 -5.87
C ASP A 205 -18.09 -21.22 -5.64
N SER A 206 -19.33 -20.98 -5.24
CA SER A 206 -19.83 -19.63 -4.91
C SER A 206 -19.12 -19.02 -3.70
N ALA A 207 -18.90 -19.81 -2.64
CA ALA A 207 -18.14 -19.40 -1.46
C ALA A 207 -16.68 -19.09 -1.81
N THR A 208 -16.08 -19.89 -2.69
CA THR A 208 -14.71 -19.68 -3.17
C THR A 208 -14.59 -18.40 -3.98
N ASP A 209 -15.51 -18.14 -4.92
CA ASP A 209 -15.55 -16.92 -5.71
C ASP A 209 -15.78 -15.68 -4.82
N GLY A 210 -16.72 -15.77 -3.88
CA GLY A 210 -16.97 -14.75 -2.87
C GLY A 210 -15.71 -14.41 -2.08
N PHE A 211 -15.01 -15.42 -1.57
CA PHE A 211 -13.74 -15.22 -0.87
C PHE A 211 -12.66 -14.58 -1.75
N ILE A 212 -12.51 -15.00 -3.01
CA ILE A 212 -11.51 -14.41 -3.93
C ILE A 212 -11.80 -12.92 -4.17
N LYS A 213 -13.08 -12.54 -4.29
CA LYS A 213 -13.50 -11.14 -4.40
C LYS A 213 -13.18 -10.34 -3.15
N VAL A 214 -13.47 -10.89 -1.97
CA VAL A 214 -13.14 -10.29 -0.67
C VAL A 214 -11.64 -10.05 -0.56
N PHE A 215 -10.84 -11.11 -0.75
CA PHE A 215 -9.39 -11.05 -0.64
C PHE A 215 -8.76 -10.04 -1.60
N SER A 216 -9.12 -10.09 -2.89
CA SER A 216 -8.56 -9.20 -3.90
C SER A 216 -8.93 -7.73 -3.69
N SER A 217 -10.13 -7.46 -3.17
CA SER A 217 -10.57 -6.11 -2.83
C SER A 217 -9.84 -5.58 -1.60
N LEU A 218 -9.71 -6.41 -0.55
CA LEU A 218 -8.96 -6.08 0.66
C LEU A 218 -7.46 -5.85 0.39
N GLN A 219 -6.82 -6.69 -0.43
CA GLN A 219 -5.42 -6.46 -0.84
C GLN A 219 -5.26 -5.10 -1.49
N ARG A 220 -6.16 -4.71 -2.39
CA ARG A 220 -6.09 -3.43 -3.09
C ARG A 220 -6.34 -2.25 -2.15
N LEU A 221 -7.28 -2.38 -1.22
CA LEU A 221 -7.52 -1.38 -0.18
C LEU A 221 -6.30 -1.25 0.75
N GLY A 222 -5.72 -2.38 1.18
CA GLY A 222 -4.56 -2.44 2.06
C GLY A 222 -3.22 -2.05 1.42
N LEU A 223 -3.12 -2.09 0.10
CA LEU A 223 -1.93 -1.66 -0.67
C LEU A 223 -1.93 -0.15 -0.98
N HIS A 224 -2.98 0.58 -0.61
CA HIS A 224 -3.13 2.00 -0.89
C HIS A 224 -2.84 2.84 0.37
N PRO A 225 -1.61 2.83 0.92
CA PRO A 225 -1.29 3.73 2.01
C PRO A 225 -1.33 5.15 1.47
N LEU A 226 -2.09 6.03 2.14
CA LEU A 226 -1.68 7.39 2.49
C LEU A 226 -0.82 8.07 1.41
N ARG A 227 -1.25 8.08 0.14
CA ARG A 227 -0.60 8.91 -0.87
C ARG A 227 -0.85 10.35 -0.42
N SER A 228 0.22 10.97 0.04
CA SER A 228 0.29 12.31 0.62
C SER A 228 -0.47 13.30 -0.26
N GLY A 229 -1.73 13.60 0.08
CA GLY A 229 -2.53 14.60 -0.62
C GLY A 229 -3.98 14.23 -0.90
N ASP A 230 -4.35 12.95 -0.94
CA ASP A 230 -5.77 12.57 -1.02
C ASP A 230 -6.37 12.54 0.39
N GLU A 231 -7.62 12.99 0.54
CA GLU A 231 -8.35 12.87 1.81
C GLU A 231 -8.25 11.43 2.34
N PRO A 232 -8.01 11.27 3.67
CA PRO A 232 -8.01 9.96 4.31
C PRO A 232 -9.36 9.31 4.01
N LEU A 233 -9.31 8.25 3.22
CA LEU A 233 -10.50 7.50 2.88
C LEU A 233 -11.00 6.84 4.16
N ASP A 234 -12.26 7.08 4.49
CA ASP A 234 -12.92 6.46 5.64
C ASP A 234 -13.24 4.99 5.33
N VAL A 235 -12.18 4.17 5.25
CA VAL A 235 -12.30 2.71 5.07
C VAL A 235 -13.08 2.11 6.24
N ALA A 236 -12.86 2.62 7.44
CA ALA A 236 -13.60 2.21 8.63
C ALA A 236 -15.10 2.46 8.44
N GLY A 237 -15.53 3.68 8.10
CA GLY A 237 -16.93 4.01 7.84
C GLY A 237 -17.55 3.22 6.69
N MET A 238 -16.77 2.83 5.67
CA MET A 238 -17.26 1.95 4.60
C MET A 238 -17.36 0.47 5.02
N LEU A 239 -16.59 0.05 6.03
CA LEU A 239 -16.68 -1.27 6.64
C LEU A 239 -17.67 -1.28 7.82
N GLU A 240 -18.08 -0.12 8.35
CA GLU A 240 -19.13 -0.02 9.39
C GLU A 240 -20.48 -0.56 8.90
N ASP A 241 -20.80 -0.41 7.62
CA ASP A 241 -21.97 -1.04 6.98
C ASP A 241 -21.92 -2.59 7.06
N LEU A 242 -20.73 -3.17 7.28
CA LEU A 242 -20.52 -4.59 7.53
C LEU A 242 -20.54 -4.95 9.03
N GLY A 243 -20.58 -3.96 9.91
CA GLY A 243 -20.30 -4.04 11.35
C GLY A 243 -21.16 -4.98 12.19
N GLY A 244 -22.12 -5.69 11.60
CA GLY A 244 -22.93 -6.72 12.26
C GLY A 244 -22.38 -8.15 12.17
N SER A 245 -21.42 -8.45 11.27
CA SER A 245 -21.06 -9.85 10.95
C SER A 245 -19.56 -10.18 11.04
N TRP A 246 -18.79 -9.46 11.88
CA TRP A 246 -17.36 -9.79 12.04
C TRP A 246 -17.12 -11.19 12.57
N LEU A 247 -17.95 -11.64 13.52
CA LEU A 247 -17.86 -12.99 14.09
C LEU A 247 -18.17 -14.06 13.03
N ASP A 248 -19.16 -13.79 12.20
CA ASP A 248 -19.57 -14.61 11.07
C ASP A 248 -18.45 -14.73 10.03
N LEU A 249 -17.85 -13.60 9.62
CA LEU A 249 -16.72 -13.60 8.71
C LEU A 249 -15.50 -14.33 9.29
N LEU A 250 -15.22 -14.14 10.59
CA LEU A 250 -14.14 -14.86 11.27
C LEU A 250 -14.40 -16.38 11.28
N SER A 251 -15.64 -16.80 11.54
CA SER A 251 -16.08 -18.20 11.50
C SER A 251 -15.94 -18.80 10.09
N PHE A 252 -16.25 -18.01 9.06
CA PHE A 252 -16.07 -18.39 7.66
C PHE A 252 -14.59 -18.60 7.32
N LEU A 253 -13.72 -17.65 7.69
CA LEU A 253 -12.28 -17.76 7.46
C LEU A 253 -11.69 -18.96 8.22
N ALA A 254 -12.09 -19.19 9.47
CA ALA A 254 -11.64 -20.32 10.28
C ALA A 254 -12.04 -21.67 9.66
N SER A 255 -13.31 -21.82 9.26
CA SER A 255 -13.79 -23.05 8.61
C SER A 255 -13.11 -23.30 7.27
N MET A 256 -12.93 -22.25 6.46
CA MET A 256 -12.21 -22.33 5.18
C MET A 256 -10.74 -22.71 5.36
N TYR A 257 -10.08 -22.21 6.41
CA TYR A 257 -8.68 -22.54 6.69
C TYR A 257 -8.50 -24.02 7.07
N ARG A 258 -9.40 -24.54 7.91
CA ARG A 258 -9.36 -25.93 8.41
C ARG A 258 -9.60 -26.94 7.28
N LEU A 259 -10.37 -26.58 6.27
CA LEU A 259 -10.66 -27.45 5.14
C LEU A 259 -9.38 -27.83 4.36
N GLU A 260 -9.23 -29.11 4.01
CA GLU A 260 -8.01 -29.63 3.39
C GLU A 260 -8.02 -29.54 1.85
N GLU A 261 -9.21 -29.52 1.27
CA GLU A 261 -9.49 -29.57 -0.16
C GLU A 261 -8.98 -28.31 -0.90
N ARG A 262 -8.69 -27.23 -0.16
CA ARG A 262 -8.20 -25.95 -0.68
C ARG A 262 -6.99 -25.43 0.10
N LYS A 263 -6.01 -26.30 0.41
CA LYS A 263 -4.71 -25.91 1.00
C LYS A 263 -4.04 -24.72 0.31
N SER A 264 -4.25 -24.56 -1.01
CA SER A 264 -3.72 -23.42 -1.80
C SER A 264 -4.28 -22.04 -1.40
N LEU A 265 -5.41 -21.97 -0.69
CA LEU A 265 -6.04 -20.72 -0.25
C LEU A 265 -5.66 -20.35 1.20
N ARG A 266 -5.06 -21.25 1.97
CA ARG A 266 -4.73 -21.02 3.39
C ARG A 266 -3.93 -19.74 3.63
N SER A 267 -2.90 -19.48 2.82
CA SER A 267 -2.11 -18.24 2.91
C SER A 267 -2.94 -16.98 2.66
N ARG A 268 -3.89 -17.04 1.71
CA ARG A 268 -4.79 -15.92 1.43
C ARG A 268 -5.80 -15.69 2.56
N VAL A 269 -6.25 -16.76 3.22
CA VAL A 269 -7.17 -16.66 4.37
C VAL A 269 -6.46 -15.94 5.52
N VAL A 270 -5.22 -16.34 5.84
CA VAL A 270 -4.36 -15.67 6.83
C VAL A 270 -4.16 -14.19 6.47
N GLU A 271 -3.77 -13.91 5.23
CA GLU A 271 -3.56 -12.54 4.77
C GLU A 271 -4.85 -11.70 4.82
N THR A 272 -6.01 -12.30 4.52
CA THR A 272 -7.33 -11.65 4.65
C THR A 272 -7.60 -11.24 6.08
N ALA A 273 -7.40 -12.16 7.04
CA ALA A 273 -7.58 -11.87 8.47
C ALA A 273 -6.65 -10.75 8.93
N HIS A 274 -5.39 -10.75 8.50
CA HIS A 274 -4.41 -9.70 8.84
C HIS A 274 -4.78 -8.34 8.25
N ILE A 275 -5.20 -8.30 6.98
CA ILE A 275 -5.64 -7.04 6.36
C ILE A 275 -6.84 -6.47 7.11
N LEU A 276 -7.85 -7.29 7.43
CA LEU A 276 -9.02 -6.86 8.18
C LEU A 276 -8.65 -6.37 9.58
N TRP A 277 -7.80 -7.10 10.29
CA TRP A 277 -7.33 -6.73 11.63
C TRP A 277 -6.60 -5.38 11.65
N ARG A 278 -5.88 -5.05 10.57
CA ARG A 278 -5.20 -3.76 10.40
C ARG A 278 -6.16 -2.63 10.03
N LEU A 279 -7.09 -2.90 9.12
CA LEU A 279 -7.99 -1.88 8.59
C LEU A 279 -9.15 -1.55 9.53
N GLU A 280 -9.64 -2.53 10.30
CA GLU A 280 -10.92 -2.40 11.00
C GLU A 280 -10.85 -2.76 12.50
N PRO A 281 -11.00 -1.78 13.41
CA PRO A 281 -10.98 -2.00 14.86
C PRO A 281 -12.06 -2.98 15.35
N GLY A 282 -13.26 -2.99 14.75
CA GLY A 282 -14.33 -3.91 15.15
C GLY A 282 -13.97 -5.38 14.93
N PHE A 283 -13.28 -5.68 13.82
CA PHE A 283 -12.80 -7.02 13.53
C PHE A 283 -11.68 -7.44 14.51
N ARG A 284 -10.80 -6.51 14.89
CA ARG A 284 -9.78 -6.75 15.92
C ARG A 284 -10.38 -7.12 17.27
N ALA A 285 -11.33 -6.32 17.75
CA ALA A 285 -12.03 -6.61 19.02
C ALA A 285 -12.76 -7.96 18.97
N THR A 286 -13.30 -8.32 17.80
CA THR A 286 -13.95 -9.63 17.58
C THR A 286 -12.97 -10.79 17.71
N ILE A 287 -11.75 -10.69 17.16
CA ILE A 287 -10.71 -11.71 17.31
C ILE A 287 -10.32 -11.87 18.78
N GLU A 288 -10.11 -10.77 19.49
CA GLU A 288 -9.75 -10.78 20.92
C GLU A 288 -10.85 -11.44 21.77
N THR A 289 -12.11 -11.10 21.52
CA THR A 289 -13.26 -11.70 22.21
C THR A 289 -13.44 -13.18 21.85
N ALA A 290 -13.32 -13.54 20.57
CA ALA A 290 -13.48 -14.91 20.11
C ALA A 290 -12.37 -15.83 20.66
N PHE A 291 -11.16 -15.29 20.84
CA PHE A 291 -10.06 -16.00 21.49
C PHE A 291 -10.41 -16.42 22.91
N GLU A 292 -11.03 -15.53 23.69
CA GLU A 292 -11.43 -15.82 25.07
C GLU A 292 -12.59 -16.84 25.15
N GLN A 293 -13.50 -16.84 24.16
CA GLN A 293 -14.78 -17.55 24.27
C GLN A 293 -14.87 -18.88 23.52
N THR A 294 -14.24 -19.01 22.34
CA THR A 294 -14.60 -20.06 21.36
C THR A 294 -13.54 -21.12 21.14
N GLY A 295 -12.39 -21.04 21.84
CA GLY A 295 -11.30 -22.01 21.64
C GLY A 295 -10.70 -21.95 20.24
N LEU A 296 -10.82 -20.81 19.55
CA LEU A 296 -10.17 -20.52 18.27
C LEU A 296 -8.65 -20.24 18.43
N ALA A 297 -8.04 -20.72 19.50
CA ALA A 297 -6.63 -20.50 19.84
C ALA A 297 -5.66 -21.04 18.77
N ASP A 298 -6.03 -22.15 18.11
CA ASP A 298 -5.19 -22.85 17.13
C ASP A 298 -5.23 -22.23 15.71
N LEU A 299 -5.62 -20.96 15.58
CA LEU A 299 -5.65 -20.31 14.27
C LEU A 299 -4.27 -19.73 13.91
N PRO A 300 -3.79 -19.98 12.68
CA PRO A 300 -2.42 -19.65 12.24
C PRO A 300 -2.11 -18.15 12.23
N TRP A 301 -3.14 -17.29 12.13
CA TRP A 301 -2.95 -15.84 12.18
C TRP A 301 -2.69 -15.33 13.61
N LEU A 302 -2.71 -16.22 14.61
CA LEU A 302 -2.41 -15.94 16.01
C LEU A 302 -0.99 -16.39 16.45
N GLU A 303 -0.34 -17.35 15.79
CA GLU A 303 0.74 -18.15 16.45
C GLU A 303 2.21 -17.74 16.23
N ALA A 304 2.59 -16.79 15.37
CA ALA A 304 4.00 -16.35 15.31
C ALA A 304 4.19 -14.98 14.66
N GLU A 305 3.36 -14.66 13.68
CA GLU A 305 3.36 -13.33 13.09
C GLU A 305 2.52 -12.34 13.89
N ALA A 306 1.69 -12.82 14.83
CA ALA A 306 0.87 -11.96 15.66
C ALA A 306 1.71 -11.01 16.52
N ASP A 307 2.89 -11.41 16.98
CA ASP A 307 3.80 -10.51 17.72
C ASP A 307 4.35 -9.42 16.80
N LEU A 308 4.80 -9.82 15.61
CA LEU A 308 5.36 -8.90 14.62
C LEU A 308 4.29 -7.89 14.13
N TRP A 309 3.04 -8.35 13.96
CA TRP A 309 1.93 -7.49 13.57
C TRP A 309 1.38 -6.66 14.74
N ARG A 310 1.36 -7.18 15.97
CA ARG A 310 1.05 -6.40 17.18
C ARG A 310 2.07 -5.30 17.40
N ASP A 311 3.35 -5.57 17.18
CA ASP A 311 4.42 -4.58 17.25
C ASP A 311 4.27 -3.51 16.16
N VAL A 312 3.98 -3.92 14.91
CA VAL A 312 3.76 -2.98 13.80
C VAL A 312 2.53 -2.11 14.06
N ALA A 313 1.40 -2.69 14.47
CA ALA A 313 0.19 -1.92 14.76
C ALA A 313 0.33 -1.06 16.02
N GLY A 314 1.03 -1.55 17.04
CA GLY A 314 1.36 -0.78 18.23
C GLY A 314 2.24 0.43 17.88
N ALA A 315 3.24 0.23 17.03
CA ALA A 315 4.08 1.31 16.51
C ALA A 315 3.29 2.30 15.63
N GLU A 316 2.38 1.82 14.78
CA GLU A 316 1.50 2.66 13.95
C GLU A 316 0.52 3.47 14.81
N ALA A 317 -0.12 2.85 15.80
CA ALA A 317 -0.99 3.52 16.76
C ALA A 317 -0.23 4.56 17.59
N ALA A 318 0.98 4.23 18.05
CA ALA A 318 1.85 5.17 18.75
C ALA A 318 2.23 6.38 17.87
N ARG A 319 2.56 6.15 16.58
CA ARG A 319 2.82 7.22 15.61
C ARG A 319 1.58 8.07 15.35
N ALA A 320 0.40 7.46 15.21
CA ALA A 320 -0.86 8.17 15.01
C ALA A 320 -1.20 9.04 16.23
N ALA A 321 -1.02 8.51 17.44
CA ALA A 321 -1.20 9.25 18.68
C ALA A 321 -0.20 10.42 18.81
N GLU A 322 1.06 10.22 18.41
CA GLU A 322 2.08 11.27 18.40
C GLU A 322 1.77 12.36 17.35
N ALA A 323 1.31 11.97 16.17
CA ALA A 323 0.86 12.91 15.14
C ALA A 323 -0.36 13.73 15.62
N ALA A 324 -1.32 13.10 16.30
CA ALA A 324 -2.46 13.79 16.90
C ALA A 324 -2.02 14.76 18.00
N ARG A 325 -1.09 14.36 18.88
CA ARG A 325 -0.49 15.25 19.90
C ARG A 325 0.23 16.44 19.25
N SER A 326 1.03 16.19 18.22
CA SER A 326 1.78 17.22 17.48
C SER A 326 0.84 18.21 16.80
N SER A 327 -0.22 17.71 16.15
CA SER A 327 -1.26 18.54 15.54
C SER A 327 -1.98 19.39 16.59
N GLN A 328 -2.37 18.81 17.74
CA GLN A 328 -3.01 19.54 18.82
C GLN A 328 -2.08 20.59 19.45
N ALA A 329 -0.79 20.29 19.58
CA ALA A 329 0.23 21.23 20.05
C ALA A 329 0.37 22.41 19.09
N LEU A 330 0.44 22.15 17.77
CA LEU A 330 0.49 23.18 16.75
C LEU A 330 -0.78 24.06 16.75
N VAL A 331 -1.96 23.45 16.88
CA VAL A 331 -3.22 24.18 17.02
C VAL A 331 -3.21 25.05 18.27
N ARG A 332 -2.65 24.60 19.40
CA ARG A 332 -2.51 25.41 20.63
C ARG A 332 -1.49 26.55 20.48
N GLU A 333 -0.41 26.32 19.73
CA GLU A 333 0.62 27.34 19.47
C GLU A 333 0.11 28.43 18.53
N LEU A 334 -0.61 28.02 17.47
CA LEU A 334 -1.22 28.91 16.49
C LEU A 334 -2.54 29.51 16.97
N ALA A 335 -3.18 28.91 17.98
CA ALA A 335 -4.34 29.51 18.62
C ALA A 335 -3.94 30.91 19.09
N PRO A 336 -4.63 31.98 18.65
CA PRO A 336 -4.29 33.32 19.04
C PRO A 336 -4.27 33.35 20.56
N ARG A 337 -3.10 33.61 21.15
CA ARG A 337 -2.95 33.84 22.59
C ARG A 337 -3.97 34.92 22.90
N MET A 338 -5.10 34.54 23.49
CA MET A 338 -6.11 35.51 23.89
C MET A 338 -5.36 36.50 24.77
N PHE A 339 -5.17 37.72 24.27
CA PHE A 339 -4.55 38.78 25.04
C PHE A 339 -5.42 38.94 26.28
N THR A 340 -4.95 38.45 27.42
CA THR A 340 -5.62 38.52 28.74
C THR A 340 -5.67 39.94 29.28
N ARG A 341 -5.25 40.93 28.48
CA ARG A 341 -5.60 42.33 28.68
C ARG A 341 -6.46 42.79 27.52
N PRO A 342 -7.74 43.13 27.75
CA PRO A 342 -8.44 44.00 26.83
C PRO A 342 -7.71 45.34 26.84
N CYS A 343 -6.80 45.55 25.89
CA CYS A 343 -6.45 46.89 25.48
C CYS A 343 -7.74 47.47 24.90
N LEU A 344 -8.44 48.23 25.74
CA LEU A 344 -9.55 49.09 25.34
C LEU A 344 -8.98 50.18 24.44
N CYS A 345 -8.69 49.85 23.19
CA CYS A 345 -8.37 50.82 22.17
C CYS A 345 -9.61 51.73 22.04
N THR A 346 -9.42 53.04 22.15
CA THR A 346 -10.52 54.00 21.96
C THR A 346 -11.12 53.77 20.57
N ALA A 347 -12.42 53.44 20.51
CA ALA A 347 -13.08 53.22 19.22
C ALA A 347 -13.06 54.49 18.37
N ASP A 348 -12.93 54.29 17.07
CA ASP A 348 -13.05 55.36 16.09
C ASP A 348 -14.40 56.08 16.21
N LYS A 349 -14.39 57.38 15.93
CA LYS A 349 -15.60 58.19 15.85
C LYS A 349 -16.38 57.80 14.60
N CYS A 350 -17.70 57.74 14.71
CA CYS A 350 -18.57 57.56 13.55
C CYS A 350 -18.33 58.69 12.54
N PHE A 351 -17.96 58.35 11.30
CA PHE A 351 -17.67 59.33 10.26
C PHE A 351 -18.86 60.24 9.92
N ARG A 352 -20.10 59.80 10.20
CA ARG A 352 -21.32 60.57 9.91
C ARG A 352 -21.67 61.59 11.00
N CYS A 353 -21.58 61.19 12.28
CA CYS A 353 -22.03 62.04 13.40
C CYS A 353 -20.91 62.46 14.37
N GLY A 354 -19.66 62.03 14.14
CA GLY A 354 -18.51 62.34 14.98
C GLY A 354 -18.50 61.67 16.37
N HIS A 355 -19.50 60.84 16.69
CA HIS A 355 -19.64 60.24 18.02
C HIS A 355 -18.86 58.92 18.16
N ARG A 356 -18.24 58.69 19.32
CA ARG A 356 -17.45 57.47 19.59
C ARG A 356 -18.36 56.22 19.63
N MET A 357 -17.92 55.16 18.96
CA MET A 357 -18.70 53.93 18.73
C MET A 357 -18.58 52.85 19.83
N GLY A 358 -18.40 53.25 21.11
CA GLY A 358 -18.18 52.30 22.22
C GLY A 358 -16.71 51.90 22.39
N TYR A 359 -16.44 50.73 22.98
CA TYR A 359 -15.10 50.16 23.09
C TYR A 359 -14.95 49.02 22.07
N ILE A 360 -13.82 48.98 21.35
CA ILE A 360 -13.48 47.83 20.49
C ILE A 360 -12.73 46.84 21.37
N LEU A 361 -13.31 45.66 21.60
CA LEU A 361 -12.50 44.49 21.96
C LEU A 361 -11.62 44.20 20.74
N ALA A 362 -10.31 44.38 20.90
CA ALA A 362 -9.31 44.36 19.83
C ALA A 362 -9.09 42.97 19.20
N LEU A 363 -10.15 42.36 18.67
CA LEU A 363 -10.06 41.28 17.70
C LEU A 363 -10.02 41.94 16.31
N ARG A 364 -8.88 41.83 15.63
CA ARG A 364 -8.69 42.29 14.24
C ARG A 364 -9.87 41.83 13.39
N GLY A 365 -10.71 42.77 12.97
CA GLY A 365 -11.81 42.52 12.02
C GLY A 365 -13.24 42.56 12.57
N CYS A 366 -13.45 42.65 13.89
CA CYS A 366 -14.80 42.62 14.48
C CYS A 366 -15.10 43.85 15.34
N GLY A 367 -15.33 45.00 14.71
CA GLY A 367 -15.93 46.14 15.41
C GLY A 367 -17.40 45.86 15.69
N TRP A 368 -17.76 45.59 16.95
CA TRP A 368 -19.18 45.53 17.37
C TRP A 368 -19.77 46.94 17.21
N ARG A 369 -20.40 47.22 16.06
CA ARG A 369 -21.32 48.36 15.98
C ARG A 369 -22.44 48.09 16.96
N GLN A 370 -22.69 49.00 17.90
CA GLN A 370 -23.92 48.91 18.69
C GLN A 370 -25.07 48.82 17.69
N SER A 371 -25.87 47.76 17.74
CA SER A 371 -26.97 47.48 16.77
C SER A 371 -27.98 48.64 16.67
N THR A 372 -27.98 49.53 17.66
CA THR A 372 -28.82 50.72 17.75
C THR A 372 -28.10 52.02 17.36
N HIS A 373 -26.87 51.97 16.86
CA HIS A 373 -26.12 53.18 16.47
C HIS A 373 -26.74 53.85 15.26
N ASP A 374 -27.09 53.10 14.21
CA ASP A 374 -27.53 53.69 12.95
C ASP A 374 -28.81 54.53 13.12
N LEU A 375 -29.76 54.04 13.90
CA LEU A 375 -30.98 54.76 14.26
C LEU A 375 -30.68 56.06 15.04
N ARG A 376 -29.73 56.00 15.99
CA ARG A 376 -29.32 57.16 16.79
C ARG A 376 -28.48 58.16 15.98
N CYS A 377 -27.66 57.68 15.06
CA CYS A 377 -26.87 58.49 14.14
C CYS A 377 -27.79 59.31 13.22
N LEU A 378 -28.79 58.65 12.63
CA LEU A 378 -29.76 59.31 11.75
C LEU A 378 -30.53 60.41 12.50
N ARG A 379 -31.01 60.11 13.71
CA ARG A 379 -31.71 61.09 14.56
C ARG A 379 -30.86 62.31 14.87
N ARG A 380 -29.57 62.13 15.16
CA ARG A 380 -28.65 63.24 15.43
C ARG A 380 -28.37 64.09 14.19
N MET A 381 -28.23 63.47 13.02
CA MET A 381 -28.08 64.25 11.78
C MET A 381 -29.32 65.08 11.47
N LEU A 382 -30.51 64.56 11.79
CA LEU A 382 -31.77 65.29 11.64
C LEU A 382 -31.93 66.44 12.65
N GLN A 383 -31.31 66.34 13.84
CA GLN A 383 -31.31 67.41 14.85
C GLN A 383 -30.27 68.51 14.60
N GLN A 384 -29.28 68.24 13.74
CA GLN A 384 -28.24 69.21 13.36
C GLN A 384 -28.58 70.00 12.09
N ARG A 385 -29.68 69.64 11.43
CA ARG A 385 -30.34 70.45 10.40
C ARG A 385 -31.42 71.27 11.08
#